data_AF-A0A086LSE0-F1
#
_entry.id   AF-A0A086LSE0-F1
#
_cell.length_a   1.000
_cell.length_b   1.000
_cell.length_c   1.000
_cell.angle_alpha   90.00
_cell.angle_beta   90.00
_cell.angle_gamma   90.00
#
_symmetry.space_group_name_H-M   'P 1'
#
loop_
_entity.id
_entity.type
_entity.pdbx_description
1 polymer ?
#
loop_
_entity_poly.entity_id
_entity_poly.type
_entity_poly.pdbx_seq_one_letter_code
_entity_poly.pdbx_strand_id
1 'polypeptide(L)'
;MDKRSGKTLEEAPKCIKSGDAAMVNMEPSKPMVVEAFTDYPPLGRFAVRDMKQTVAVGVIKSVEKKEPGAGSKVTKSAVKAAKK
;
A
#
# COMPACT_ATOMS: atom_id res chain seq x y z
N MET A 1 9.10 -4.89 15.52
CA MET A 1 8.42 -6.18 15.33
C MET A 1 9.50 -7.22 15.08
N ASP A 2 9.47 -8.37 15.74
CA ASP A 2 10.48 -9.41 15.51
C ASP A 2 10.30 -10.02 14.11
N LYS A 3 11.38 -10.16 13.34
CA LYS A 3 11.35 -10.64 11.94
C LYS A 3 10.76 -12.03 11.79
N ARG A 4 10.93 -12.88 12.80
CA ARG A 4 10.56 -14.30 12.73
C ARG A 4 9.26 -14.59 13.47
N SER A 5 9.07 -14.04 14.66
CA SER A 5 7.86 -14.28 15.44
C SER A 5 6.72 -13.31 15.15
N GLY A 6 6.99 -12.20 14.45
CA GLY A 6 5.97 -11.18 14.18
C GLY A 6 5.46 -10.47 15.44
N LYS A 7 6.07 -10.70 16.62
CA LYS A 7 5.64 -10.04 17.85
C LYS A 7 6.08 -8.58 17.87
N THR A 8 5.21 -7.71 18.38
CA THR A 8 5.52 -6.31 18.65
C THR A 8 6.59 -6.25 19.74
N LEU A 9 7.70 -5.56 19.45
CA LEU A 9 8.83 -5.40 20.38
C LEU A 9 8.72 -4.06 21.11
N GLU A 10 8.44 -2.99 20.37
CA GLU A 10 8.21 -1.65 20.89
C GLU A 10 7.01 -1.03 20.16
N GLU A 11 6.18 -0.30 20.90
CA GLU A 11 5.10 0.51 20.36
C GLU A 11 5.66 1.90 19.98
N ALA A 12 5.54 2.27 18.70
CA ALA A 12 6.03 3.53 18.13
C ALA A 12 7.55 3.81 18.32
N PRO A 13 8.44 2.98 17.75
CA PRO A 13 9.88 3.27 17.76
C PRO A 13 10.19 4.58 17.02
N LYS A 14 11.06 5.42 17.59
CA LYS A 14 11.46 6.70 16.97
C LYS A 14 12.20 6.53 15.63
N CYS A 15 12.92 5.44 15.47
CA CYS A 15 13.65 5.13 14.25
C CYS A 15 13.70 3.61 14.02
N ILE A 16 13.73 3.22 12.75
CA ILE A 16 13.81 1.83 12.30
C ILE A 16 15.19 1.65 11.68
N LYS A 17 15.94 0.62 12.10
CA LYS A 17 17.27 0.34 11.56
C LYS A 17 17.23 -0.80 10.54
N SER A 18 18.37 -1.00 9.86
CA SER A 18 18.51 -2.13 8.94
C SER A 18 18.31 -3.44 9.68
N GLY A 19 17.34 -4.22 9.22
CA GLY A 19 16.98 -5.48 9.85
C GLY A 19 15.90 -5.37 10.93
N ASP A 20 15.22 -4.25 11.06
CA ASP A 20 13.99 -4.23 11.84
C ASP A 20 12.77 -4.46 10.94
N ALA A 21 11.75 -5.10 11.48
CA ALA A 21 10.42 -5.14 10.87
C ALA A 21 9.50 -4.19 11.62
N ALA A 22 8.68 -3.44 10.89
CA ALA A 22 7.77 -2.45 11.43
C ALA A 22 6.45 -2.44 10.64
N MET A 23 5.40 -1.99 11.30
CA MET A 23 4.12 -1.66 10.66
C MET A 23 4.04 -0.14 10.55
N VAL A 24 3.81 0.36 9.34
CA VAL A 24 3.91 1.79 9.02
C VAL A 24 2.70 2.20 8.20
N ASN A 25 2.12 3.36 8.52
CA ASN A 25 1.10 4.00 7.71
C ASN A 25 1.81 4.88 6.67
N MET A 26 1.55 4.64 5.38
CA MET A 26 2.17 5.39 4.29
C MET A 26 1.11 6.21 3.55
N GLU A 27 1.42 7.49 3.29
CA GLU A 27 0.60 8.35 2.44
C GLU A 27 1.31 8.56 1.09
N PRO A 28 0.68 8.22 -0.04
CA PRO A 28 1.27 8.42 -1.35
C PRO A 28 1.20 9.90 -1.76
N SER A 29 2.30 10.46 -2.26
CA SER A 29 2.35 11.85 -2.73
C SER A 29 1.65 12.09 -4.08
N LYS A 30 1.39 11.02 -4.84
CA LYS A 30 0.68 11.04 -6.12
C LYS A 30 -0.47 10.03 -6.09
N PRO A 31 -1.55 10.24 -6.87
CA PRO A 31 -2.63 9.27 -6.98
C PRO A 31 -2.09 7.89 -7.42
N MET A 32 -2.26 6.89 -6.56
CA MET A 32 -1.75 5.54 -6.77
C MET A 32 -2.82 4.53 -6.36
N VAL A 33 -2.94 3.45 -7.13
CA VAL A 33 -3.81 2.32 -6.81
C VAL A 33 -2.97 1.24 -6.18
N VAL A 34 -3.36 0.84 -4.97
CA VAL A 34 -2.75 -0.26 -4.21
C VAL A 34 -3.86 -1.05 -3.55
N GLU A 35 -3.63 -2.34 -3.30
CA GLU A 35 -4.62 -3.24 -2.71
C GLU A 35 -3.99 -4.04 -1.56
N ALA A 36 -4.84 -4.57 -0.68
CA ALA A 36 -4.39 -5.49 0.37
C ALA A 36 -3.83 -6.77 -0.25
N PHE A 37 -2.74 -7.29 0.32
CA PHE A 37 -2.08 -8.48 -0.20
C PHE A 37 -2.94 -9.74 -0.14
N THR A 38 -3.86 -9.81 0.83
CA THR A 38 -4.82 -10.91 0.96
C THR A 38 -5.79 -10.97 -0.21
N ASP A 39 -6.15 -9.80 -0.74
CA ASP A 39 -7.20 -9.67 -1.75
C ASP A 39 -6.59 -9.74 -3.16
N TYR A 40 -5.51 -8.98 -3.37
CA TYR A 40 -4.79 -8.92 -4.63
C TYR A 40 -3.28 -9.00 -4.39
N PRO A 41 -2.72 -10.22 -4.29
CA PRO A 41 -1.29 -10.43 -4.02
C PRO A 41 -0.31 -9.68 -4.95
N PRO A 42 -0.59 -9.53 -6.26
CA PRO A 42 0.30 -8.78 -7.16
C PRO A 42 0.35 -7.27 -6.89
N LEU A 43 -0.74 -6.69 -6.36
CA LEU A 43 -0.85 -5.24 -6.08
C LEU A 43 -0.49 -4.88 -4.63
N GLY A 44 -0.40 -5.87 -3.75
CA GLY A 44 -0.07 -5.68 -2.34
C GLY A 44 1.43 -5.79 -1.99
N ARG A 45 2.31 -6.10 -2.95
CA ARG A 45 3.77 -6.18 -2.73
C ARG A 45 4.46 -4.94 -3.29
N PHE A 46 5.34 -4.33 -2.51
CA PHE A 46 6.10 -3.16 -2.95
C PHE A 46 7.55 -3.18 -2.49
N ALA A 47 8.39 -2.44 -3.20
CA ALA A 47 9.78 -2.21 -2.87
C ALA A 47 10.01 -0.72 -2.63
N VAL A 48 10.65 -0.38 -1.54
CA VAL A 48 11.06 1.00 -1.22
C VAL A 48 12.47 1.20 -1.76
N ARG A 49 12.65 2.24 -2.58
CA ARG A 49 13.94 2.57 -3.19
C ARG A 49 14.38 3.96 -2.80
N ASP A 50 15.65 4.08 -2.45
CA ASP A 50 16.34 5.35 -2.26
C ASP A 50 17.69 5.29 -2.96
N MET A 51 18.09 6.37 -3.65
CA MET A 51 19.34 6.48 -4.41
C MET A 51 19.78 5.20 -5.17
N LYS A 52 18.88 4.64 -6.00
CA LYS A 52 19.08 3.40 -6.81
C LYS A 52 19.23 2.10 -6.02
N GLN A 53 19.16 2.15 -4.69
CA GLN A 53 19.22 0.98 -3.82
C GLN A 53 17.83 0.65 -3.29
N THR A 54 17.57 -0.64 -3.06
CA THR A 54 16.33 -1.08 -2.41
C THR A 54 16.56 -1.09 -0.91
N VAL A 55 15.90 -0.18 -0.20
CA VAL A 55 16.09 0.00 1.26
C VAL A 55 15.14 -0.85 2.08
N ALA A 56 13.97 -1.19 1.53
CA ALA A 56 13.00 -2.06 2.19
C ALA A 56 12.11 -2.79 1.19
N VAL A 57 11.50 -3.88 1.65
CA VAL A 57 10.43 -4.60 0.95
C VAL A 57 9.25 -4.73 1.90
N GLY A 58 8.04 -4.58 1.35
CA GLY A 58 6.83 -4.50 2.15
C GLY A 58 5.64 -5.21 1.52
N VAL A 59 4.68 -5.53 2.38
CA VAL A 59 3.41 -6.15 2.03
C VAL A 59 2.30 -5.32 2.66
N ILE A 60 1.29 -4.96 1.88
CA ILE A 60 0.18 -4.13 2.31
C ILE A 60 -0.82 -4.99 3.07
N LYS A 61 -1.10 -4.61 4.33
CA LYS A 61 -2.09 -5.27 5.19
C LYS A 61 -3.49 -4.68 5.02
N SER A 62 -3.60 -3.36 4.97
CA SER A 62 -4.87 -2.63 4.84
C SER A 62 -4.67 -1.40 3.97
N VAL A 63 -5.74 -1.01 3.27
CA VAL A 63 -5.77 0.19 2.43
C VAL A 63 -7.03 0.97 2.77
N GLU A 64 -6.88 2.24 3.12
CA GLU A 64 -8.00 3.18 3.16
C GLU A 64 -8.24 3.69 1.75
N LYS A 65 -9.32 3.20 1.13
CA LYS A 65 -9.67 3.58 -0.24
C LYS A 65 -10.24 4.99 -0.23
N LYS A 66 -9.61 5.89 -0.97
CA LYS A 66 -10.17 7.21 -1.21
C LYS A 66 -11.44 7.05 -2.05
N GLU A 67 -12.54 7.65 -1.58
CA GLU A 67 -13.78 7.77 -2.34
C GLU A 67 -13.48 8.25 -3.77
N PRO A 68 -14.11 7.66 -4.80
CA PRO A 68 -13.93 8.11 -6.17
C PRO A 68 -14.38 9.58 -6.26
N GLY A 69 -13.40 10.49 -6.32
CA GLY A 69 -13.68 11.90 -6.49
C GLY A 69 -14.44 12.11 -7.80
N ALA A 70 -15.34 13.10 -7.82
CA ALA A 70 -16.27 13.44 -8.90
C ALA A 70 -15.65 13.70 -10.31
N GLY A 71 -14.36 13.44 -10.50
CA GLY A 71 -13.64 13.52 -11.78
C GLY A 71 -13.56 12.21 -12.56
N SER A 72 -14.24 11.13 -12.14
CA SER A 72 -14.33 9.88 -12.91
C SER A 72 -15.07 10.12 -14.22
N LYS A 73 -14.34 10.43 -15.30
CA LYS A 73 -14.91 10.71 -16.61
C LYS A 73 -15.42 9.40 -17.23
N VAL A 74 -16.71 9.12 -17.06
CA VAL A 74 -17.36 7.92 -17.60
C VAL A 74 -17.54 8.09 -19.12
N THR A 75 -17.11 7.08 -19.89
CA THR A 75 -17.28 7.09 -21.34
C THR A 75 -18.74 6.84 -21.73
N LYS A 76 -19.21 7.39 -22.86
CA LYS A 76 -20.57 7.14 -23.37
C LYS A 76 -20.87 5.64 -23.52
N SER A 77 -19.87 4.85 -23.91
CA SER A 77 -19.99 3.40 -24.05
C SER A 77 -20.20 2.71 -22.70
N ALA A 78 -19.54 3.15 -21.64
CA ALA A 78 -19.73 2.59 -20.29
C ALA A 78 -21.14 2.90 -19.75
N VAL A 79 -21.68 4.10 -20.00
CA VAL A 79 -23.07 4.44 -19.63
C VAL A 79 -24.08 3.55 -20.37
N LYS A 80 -23.82 3.24 -21.64
CA LYS A 80 -24.69 2.37 -22.44
C LYS A 80 -24.64 0.91 -21.98
N ALA A 81 -23.47 0.42 -21.55
CA ALA A 81 -23.31 -0.93 -21.03
C ALA A 81 -23.97 -1.11 -19.65
N ALA A 82 -23.90 -0.11 -18.76
CA ALA A 82 -24.50 -0.18 -17.43
C ALA A 82 -26.04 -0.10 -17.41
N LYS A 83 -26.66 0.33 -18.52
CA LYS A 83 -28.13 0.39 -18.67
C LYS A 83 -28.73 -0.90 -19.27
N LYS A 84 -27.90 -1.89 -19.59
CA LYS A 84 -28.34 -3.20 -20.09
C LYS A 84 -28.28 -4.20 -18.95
#